data_AF-A0A929G584-F1
#
_entry.id   AF-A0A929G584-F1
#
_cell.length_a   1.000
_cell.length_b   1.000
_cell.length_c   1.000
_cell.angle_alpha   90.00
_cell.angle_beta   90.00
_cell.angle_gamma   90.00
#
_symmetry.space_group_name_H-M   'P 1'
#
loop_
_entity.id
_entity.type
_entity.pdbx_description
1 polymer ?
#
loop_
_entity_poly.entity_id
_entity_poly.type
_entity_poly.pdbx_seq_one_letter_code
_entity_poly.pdbx_strand_id
1 'polypeptide(L)'
;MSVTNKYLNINKKLVYIILCLFSIFIIYASQQIIPIKDIYYKNLGEQLSTEKIKHILSISEKWMWLNYIITPFAFAIKFSLVALVLNIGAILCNFKVGFKKLFGIVLLAEPIFILSSLSKLLWIYFNSHNLTLEYLQFFYPLSLTNLFLVNEVPKWLIYPFQTINLFEISYWFIIAYLLKDIIKKPFWKSFEFILSTYGVGLFIWVVCVIFLILTFS
;
A
#
# COMPACT_ATOMS: atom_id res chain seq x y z
N MET A 1 -15.66 -5.93 -28.89
CA MET A 1 -14.73 -6.49 -27.87
C MET A 1 -14.74 -5.53 -26.69
N SER A 2 -15.18 -5.94 -25.50
CA SER A 2 -15.26 -5.00 -24.37
C SER A 2 -13.87 -4.48 -23.99
N VAL A 3 -13.79 -3.23 -23.55
CA VAL A 3 -12.54 -2.56 -23.14
C VAL A 3 -11.75 -3.43 -22.13
N THR A 4 -12.45 -4.13 -21.26
CA THR A 4 -11.90 -5.05 -20.25
C THR A 4 -11.15 -6.23 -20.85
N ASN A 5 -11.64 -6.80 -21.96
CA ASN A 5 -10.94 -7.91 -22.64
C ASN A 5 -9.60 -7.47 -23.23
N LYS A 6 -9.44 -6.20 -23.60
CA LYS A 6 -8.14 -5.65 -24.03
C LYS A 6 -7.13 -5.64 -22.89
N TYR A 7 -7.54 -5.17 -21.70
CA TYR A 7 -6.65 -5.12 -20.53
C TYR A 7 -6.30 -6.51 -19.98
N LEU A 8 -7.24 -7.46 -20.02
CA LEU A 8 -7.01 -8.83 -19.56
C LEU A 8 -5.98 -9.60 -20.41
N ASN A 9 -5.76 -9.17 -21.65
CA ASN A 9 -4.79 -9.75 -22.58
C ASN A 9 -3.37 -9.19 -22.42
N ILE A 10 -3.17 -8.20 -21.54
CA ILE A 10 -1.84 -7.65 -21.26
C ILE A 10 -0.96 -8.75 -20.63
N ASN A 11 0.33 -8.75 -20.99
CA ASN A 11 1.30 -9.69 -20.43
C ASN A 11 1.48 -9.44 -18.92
N LYS A 12 0.82 -10.27 -18.10
CA LYS A 12 0.85 -10.18 -16.64
C LYS A 12 2.24 -10.29 -16.04
N LYS A 13 3.15 -11.08 -16.65
CA LYS A 13 4.54 -11.16 -16.18
C LYS A 13 5.25 -9.82 -16.34
N LEU A 14 5.06 -9.17 -17.49
CA LEU A 14 5.63 -7.86 -17.77
C LEU A 14 5.08 -6.80 -16.80
N VAL A 15 3.76 -6.78 -16.57
CA VAL A 15 3.15 -5.86 -15.58
C VAL A 15 3.76 -6.05 -14.21
N TYR A 16 3.89 -7.29 -13.75
CA TYR A 16 4.50 -7.60 -12.45
C TYR A 16 5.95 -7.12 -12.35
N ILE A 17 6.77 -7.37 -13.37
CA ILE A 17 8.17 -6.89 -13.42
C ILE A 17 8.21 -5.37 -13.36
N ILE A 18 7.38 -4.69 -14.14
CA ILE A 18 7.29 -3.22 -14.16
C ILE A 18 6.91 -2.69 -12.76
N LEU A 19 5.91 -3.28 -12.11
CA LEU A 19 5.50 -2.89 -10.76
C LEU A 19 6.67 -3.02 -9.76
N CYS A 20 7.42 -4.11 -9.82
CA CYS A 20 8.58 -4.33 -8.97
C CYS A 20 9.71 -3.32 -9.24
N LEU A 21 10.00 -3.05 -10.51
CA LEU A 21 11.04 -2.08 -10.87
C LEU A 21 10.69 -0.67 -10.42
N PHE A 22 9.44 -0.24 -10.63
CA PHE A 22 8.98 1.07 -10.16
C PHE A 22 8.95 1.17 -8.64
N SER A 23 8.54 0.12 -7.92
CA SER A 23 8.56 0.14 -6.46
C SER A 23 9.99 0.18 -5.91
N ILE A 24 10.91 -0.60 -6.49
CA ILE A 24 12.35 -0.54 -6.15
C ILE A 24 12.91 0.86 -6.42
N PHE A 25 12.57 1.47 -7.57
CA PHE A 25 12.97 2.83 -7.89
C PHE A 25 12.44 3.84 -6.85
N ILE A 26 11.18 3.74 -6.45
CA ILE A 26 10.61 4.61 -5.40
C ILE A 26 11.32 4.41 -4.07
N ILE A 27 11.63 3.16 -3.69
CA ILE A 27 12.38 2.87 -2.46
C ILE A 27 13.76 3.53 -2.53
N TYR A 28 14.49 3.34 -3.64
CA TYR A 28 15.79 3.96 -3.85
C TYR A 28 15.71 5.50 -3.80
N ALA A 29 14.76 6.11 -4.51
CA ALA A 29 14.57 7.56 -4.51
C ALA A 29 14.19 8.11 -3.13
N SER A 30 13.37 7.37 -2.36
CA SER A 30 13.01 7.73 -0.99
C SER A 30 14.22 7.82 -0.07
N GLN A 31 15.20 6.94 -0.25
CA GLN A 31 16.42 6.94 0.56
C GLN A 31 17.31 8.15 0.28
N GLN A 32 17.29 8.68 -0.94
CA GLN A 32 18.05 9.87 -1.32
C GLN A 32 17.34 11.16 -0.89
N ILE A 33 16.00 11.16 -0.94
CA ILE A 33 15.18 12.35 -0.65
C ILE A 33 14.98 12.55 0.85
N ILE A 34 14.82 11.47 1.63
CA ILE A 34 14.54 11.56 3.06
C ILE A 34 15.87 11.65 3.83
N PRO A 35 16.16 12.77 4.52
CA PRO A 35 17.39 12.93 5.31
C PRO A 35 17.32 12.14 6.62
N ILE A 36 17.39 10.81 6.52
CA ILE A 36 17.15 9.90 7.65
C ILE A 36 18.09 10.18 8.82
N LYS A 37 19.36 10.52 8.56
CA LYS A 37 20.38 10.77 9.58
C LYS A 37 19.97 11.97 10.44
N ASP A 38 19.65 13.09 9.80
CA ASP A 38 19.29 14.33 10.47
C ASP A 38 17.99 14.16 11.28
N ILE A 39 17.02 13.42 10.73
CA ILE A 39 15.76 13.09 11.41
C ILE A 39 16.02 12.27 12.68
N TYR A 40 16.91 11.27 12.63
CA TYR A 40 17.23 10.45 13.80
C TYR A 40 17.97 11.24 14.87
N TYR A 41 18.99 12.03 14.50
CA TYR A 41 19.69 12.87 15.49
C TYR A 41 18.77 13.92 16.11
N LYS A 42 17.88 14.54 15.34
CA LYS A 42 16.92 15.55 15.83
C LYS A 42 15.88 14.96 16.79
N ASN A 43 15.32 13.79 16.49
CA ASN A 43 14.22 13.21 17.29
C ASN A 43 14.71 12.32 18.45
N LEU A 44 15.87 11.68 18.31
CA LEU A 44 16.37 10.71 19.29
C LEU A 44 17.67 11.16 19.99
N GLY A 45 18.29 12.26 19.58
CA GLY A 45 19.54 12.75 20.16
C GLY A 45 19.45 13.14 21.63
N GLU A 46 18.25 13.51 22.10
CA GLU A 46 17.99 13.78 23.52
C GLU A 46 17.82 12.51 24.35
N GLN A 47 17.43 11.40 23.71
CA GLN A 47 17.09 10.14 24.38
C GLN A 47 18.19 9.08 24.28
N LEU A 48 19.04 9.16 23.25
CA LEU A 48 20.06 8.16 22.92
C LEU A 48 21.41 8.83 22.74
N SER A 49 22.48 8.13 23.14
CA SER A 49 23.84 8.58 22.85
C SER A 49 24.11 8.59 21.35
N THR A 50 24.98 9.49 20.92
CA THR A 50 25.39 9.63 19.51
C THR A 50 25.97 8.32 18.95
N GLU A 51 26.69 7.56 19.77
CA GLU A 51 27.21 6.23 19.41
C GLU A 51 26.11 5.21 19.13
N LYS A 52 25.05 5.19 19.95
CA LYS A 52 23.88 4.31 19.73
C LYS A 52 23.16 4.69 18.44
N ILE A 53 22.97 5.98 18.17
CA ILE A 53 22.35 6.47 16.92
C ILE A 53 23.20 6.06 15.70
N LYS A 54 24.53 6.24 15.75
CA LYS A 54 25.44 5.78 14.69
C LYS A 54 25.34 4.28 14.44
N HIS A 55 25.25 3.48 15.51
CA HIS A 55 25.11 2.03 15.40
C HIS A 55 23.78 1.61 14.76
N ILE A 56 22.67 2.27 15.12
CA ILE A 56 21.36 2.01 14.49
C ILE A 56 21.41 2.36 12.99
N LEU A 57 21.99 3.52 12.65
CA LEU A 57 22.12 3.96 11.26
C LEU A 57 23.01 3.00 10.43
N SER A 58 24.12 2.51 10.97
CA SER A 58 25.01 1.60 10.26
C SER A 58 24.36 0.23 10.00
N ILE A 59 23.56 -0.28 10.94
CA ILE A 59 22.73 -1.46 10.72
C ILE A 59 21.72 -1.19 9.60
N SER A 60 20.99 -0.08 9.66
CA SER A 60 20.01 0.29 8.64
C SER A 60 20.62 0.36 7.24
N GLU A 61 21.79 0.99 7.10
CA GLU A 61 22.53 1.07 5.82
C GLU A 61 22.97 -0.31 5.33
N LYS A 62 23.48 -1.17 6.23
CA LYS A 62 23.95 -2.53 5.88
C LYS A 62 22.84 -3.43 5.33
N TRP A 63 21.64 -3.33 5.87
CA TRP A 63 20.51 -4.20 5.48
C TRP A 63 19.60 -3.61 4.41
N MET A 64 19.91 -2.41 3.93
CA MET A 64 19.10 -1.66 2.97
C MET A 64 18.85 -2.44 1.67
N TRP A 65 19.84 -3.19 1.20
CA TRP A 65 19.73 -3.99 -0.03
C TRP A 65 18.70 -5.13 0.08
N LEU A 66 18.43 -5.64 1.29
CA LEU A 66 17.39 -6.65 1.49
C LEU A 66 16.02 -6.13 1.10
N ASN A 67 15.73 -4.84 1.30
CA ASN A 67 14.45 -4.26 0.92
C ASN A 67 14.19 -4.43 -0.59
N TYR A 68 15.22 -4.32 -1.43
CA TYR A 68 15.09 -4.50 -2.87
C TYR A 68 14.74 -5.94 -3.25
N ILE A 69 15.31 -6.92 -2.55
CA ILE A 69 15.04 -8.34 -2.80
C ILE A 69 13.69 -8.76 -2.25
N ILE A 70 13.35 -8.30 -1.04
CA ILE A 70 12.10 -8.64 -0.36
C ILE A 70 10.89 -8.05 -1.10
N THR A 71 11.05 -6.88 -1.75
CA THR A 71 9.94 -6.16 -2.41
C THR A 71 9.17 -7.03 -3.41
N PRO A 72 9.80 -7.71 -4.40
CA PRO A 72 9.11 -8.65 -5.27
C PRO A 72 8.33 -9.73 -4.50
N PHE A 73 8.95 -10.39 -3.51
CA PHE A 73 8.28 -11.46 -2.75
C PHE A 73 7.08 -10.93 -1.97
N ALA A 74 7.22 -9.76 -1.33
CA ALA A 74 6.14 -9.09 -0.62
C ALA A 74 4.97 -8.76 -1.55
N PHE A 75 5.25 -8.29 -2.77
CA PHE A 75 4.22 -8.05 -3.79
C PHE A 75 3.52 -9.33 -4.23
N ALA A 76 4.25 -10.41 -4.49
CA ALA A 76 3.66 -11.71 -4.83
C ALA A 76 2.70 -12.21 -3.73
N ILE A 77 3.11 -12.09 -2.46
CA ILE A 77 2.27 -12.46 -1.31
C ILE A 77 1.03 -11.55 -1.24
N LYS A 78 1.22 -10.22 -1.29
CA LYS A 78 0.14 -9.23 -1.26
C LYS A 78 -0.93 -9.54 -2.32
N PHE A 79 -0.52 -9.69 -3.58
CA PHE A 79 -1.47 -9.90 -4.68
C PHE A 79 -2.18 -11.25 -4.55
N SER A 80 -1.47 -12.27 -4.05
CA SER A 80 -2.05 -13.58 -3.79
C SER A 80 -3.10 -13.52 -2.69
N LEU A 81 -2.86 -12.80 -1.59
CA LEU A 81 -3.82 -12.62 -0.50
C LEU A 81 -5.08 -11.90 -0.98
N VAL A 82 -4.94 -10.79 -1.72
CA VAL A 82 -6.10 -10.08 -2.27
C VAL A 82 -6.88 -10.97 -3.24
N ALA A 83 -6.18 -11.66 -4.15
CA ALA A 83 -6.82 -12.58 -5.08
C ALA A 83 -7.51 -13.76 -4.37
N LEU A 84 -6.95 -14.24 -3.25
CA LEU A 84 -7.52 -15.29 -2.42
C LEU A 84 -8.84 -14.85 -1.80
N VAL A 85 -8.87 -13.66 -1.18
CA VAL A 85 -10.09 -13.08 -0.59
C VAL A 85 -11.19 -12.92 -1.65
N LEU A 86 -10.83 -12.39 -2.83
CA LEU A 86 -11.77 -12.29 -3.96
C LEU A 86 -12.24 -13.66 -4.45
N ASN A 87 -11.36 -14.67 -4.46
CA ASN A 87 -11.69 -16.01 -4.92
C ASN A 87 -12.65 -16.72 -3.96
N ILE A 88 -12.42 -16.58 -2.64
CA ILE A 88 -13.35 -17.06 -1.61
C ILE A 88 -14.72 -16.40 -1.82
N GLY A 89 -14.75 -15.08 -1.97
CA GLY A 89 -15.98 -14.36 -2.27
C GLY A 89 -16.67 -14.83 -3.54
N ALA A 90 -15.93 -15.05 -4.63
CA ALA A 90 -16.47 -15.52 -5.90
C ALA A 90 -17.12 -16.91 -5.75
N ILE A 91 -16.51 -17.81 -4.97
CA ILE A 91 -17.08 -19.12 -4.65
C ILE A 91 -18.38 -18.96 -3.86
N LEU A 92 -18.39 -18.14 -2.81
CA LEU A 92 -19.58 -17.90 -1.97
C LEU A 92 -20.74 -17.28 -2.77
N CYS A 93 -20.45 -16.41 -3.73
CA CYS A 93 -21.45 -15.79 -4.60
C CYS A 93 -21.78 -16.62 -5.87
N ASN A 94 -21.25 -17.84 -6.01
CA ASN A 94 -21.40 -18.70 -7.19
C ASN A 94 -20.98 -18.03 -8.52
N PHE A 95 -19.98 -17.15 -8.48
CA PHE A 95 -19.38 -16.55 -9.67
C PHE A 95 -18.34 -17.49 -10.28
N LYS A 96 -18.49 -17.82 -11.57
CA LYS A 96 -17.59 -18.71 -12.32
C LYS A 96 -16.30 -17.99 -12.74
N VAL A 97 -15.47 -17.60 -11.78
CA VAL A 97 -14.18 -16.93 -12.00
C VAL A 97 -13.08 -17.65 -11.25
N GLY A 98 -12.03 -18.09 -11.95
CA GLY A 98 -10.89 -18.77 -11.33
C GLY A 98 -9.83 -17.79 -10.79
N PHE A 99 -9.09 -18.24 -9.78
CA PHE A 99 -8.00 -17.50 -9.12
C PHE A 99 -7.03 -16.80 -10.08
N LYS A 100 -6.55 -17.47 -11.14
CA LYS A 100 -5.60 -16.89 -12.12
C LYS A 100 -6.16 -15.64 -12.85
N LYS A 101 -7.48 -15.56 -13.02
CA LYS A 101 -8.13 -14.37 -13.58
C LYS A 101 -8.17 -13.25 -12.54
N LEU A 102 -8.61 -13.56 -11.31
CA LEU A 102 -8.66 -12.60 -10.20
C LEU A 102 -7.28 -12.03 -9.86
N PHE A 103 -6.25 -12.87 -9.78
CA PHE A 103 -4.86 -12.44 -9.61
C PHE A 103 -4.41 -11.48 -10.70
N GLY A 104 -4.80 -11.73 -11.95
CA GLY A 104 -4.53 -10.82 -13.06
C GLY A 104 -5.21 -9.46 -12.92
N ILE A 105 -6.45 -9.44 -12.42
CA ILE A 105 -7.19 -8.20 -12.17
C ILE A 105 -6.51 -7.39 -11.05
N VAL A 106 -6.18 -8.04 -9.94
CA VAL A 106 -5.46 -7.45 -8.80
C VAL A 106 -4.16 -6.80 -9.28
N LEU A 107 -3.38 -7.54 -10.08
CA LEU A 107 -2.14 -7.05 -10.65
C LEU A 107 -2.33 -5.81 -11.54
N LEU A 108 -3.39 -5.78 -12.36
CA LEU A 108 -3.68 -4.65 -13.25
C LEU A 108 -4.18 -3.42 -12.48
N ALA A 109 -4.77 -3.60 -11.31
CA ALA A 109 -5.25 -2.51 -10.45
C ALA A 109 -4.12 -1.90 -9.59
N GLU A 110 -3.07 -2.65 -9.32
CA GLU A 110 -1.96 -2.26 -8.44
C GLU A 110 -1.21 -0.96 -8.79
N PRO A 111 -1.08 -0.51 -10.07
CA PRO A 111 -0.41 0.76 -10.38
C PRO A 111 -0.91 1.97 -9.59
N ILE A 112 -2.16 1.95 -9.10
CA ILE A 112 -2.71 3.01 -8.25
C ILE A 112 -1.92 3.20 -6.94
N PHE A 113 -1.37 2.13 -6.37
CA PHE A 113 -0.54 2.20 -5.16
C PHE A 113 0.89 2.66 -5.43
N ILE A 114 1.39 2.45 -6.65
CA ILE A 114 2.64 3.08 -7.10
C ILE A 114 2.45 4.59 -7.22
N LEU A 115 1.32 5.03 -7.79
CA LEU A 115 0.96 6.46 -7.83
C LEU A 115 0.88 7.04 -6.41
N SER A 116 0.22 6.36 -5.47
CA SER A 116 0.19 6.78 -4.05
C SER A 116 1.60 6.97 -3.48
N SER A 117 2.48 5.99 -3.68
CA SER A 117 3.85 6.01 -3.17
C SER A 117 4.67 7.15 -3.79
N LEU A 118 4.48 7.39 -5.10
CA LEU A 118 5.09 8.51 -5.82
C LEU A 118 4.57 9.86 -5.32
N SER A 119 3.26 9.99 -5.08
CA SER A 119 2.66 11.19 -4.51
C SER A 119 3.22 11.50 -3.13
N LYS A 120 3.40 10.47 -2.27
CA LYS A 120 4.05 10.64 -0.96
C LYS A 120 5.48 11.14 -1.11
N LEU A 121 6.25 10.56 -2.02
CA LEU A 121 7.64 10.93 -2.26
C LEU A 121 7.78 12.37 -2.79
N LEU A 122 6.96 12.75 -3.78
CA LEU A 122 6.94 14.10 -4.33
C LEU A 122 6.57 15.14 -3.26
N TRP A 123 5.56 14.84 -2.43
CA TRP A 123 5.19 15.72 -1.33
C TRP A 123 6.35 15.95 -0.37
N ILE A 124 7.03 14.87 0.06
CA ILE A 124 8.18 14.96 0.97
C ILE A 124 9.33 15.73 0.32
N TYR A 125 9.58 15.54 -0.97
CA TYR A 125 10.62 16.26 -1.71
C TYR A 125 10.41 17.79 -1.66
N PHE A 126 9.19 18.24 -1.98
CA PHE A 126 8.86 19.67 -1.98
C PHE A 126 8.69 20.27 -0.57
N ASN A 127 8.32 19.46 0.43
CA ASN A 127 8.07 19.88 1.80
C ASN A 127 9.13 19.36 2.79
N SER A 128 10.38 19.29 2.35
CA SER A 128 11.48 18.71 3.13
C SER A 128 11.92 19.56 4.33
N HIS A 129 11.45 20.81 4.43
CA HIS A 129 11.75 21.71 5.53
C HIS A 129 11.09 21.21 6.84
N ASN A 130 11.91 20.93 7.86
CA ASN A 130 11.48 20.49 9.19
C ASN A 130 10.74 19.14 9.28
N LEU A 131 11.09 18.16 8.44
CA LEU A 131 10.59 16.78 8.59
C LEU A 131 10.91 16.21 9.98
N THR A 132 9.89 15.75 10.69
CA THR A 132 10.01 14.97 11.92
C THR A 132 9.66 13.51 11.66
N LEU A 133 10.15 12.61 12.53
CA LEU A 133 9.80 11.19 12.44
C LEU A 133 8.28 10.99 12.57
N GLU A 134 7.66 11.74 13.48
CA GLU A 134 6.22 11.70 13.73
C GLU A 134 5.40 12.13 12.50
N TYR A 135 5.81 13.22 11.84
CA TYR A 135 5.14 13.67 10.62
C TYR A 135 5.24 12.64 9.49
N LEU A 136 6.41 12.01 9.30
CA LEU A 136 6.59 10.98 8.27
C LEU A 136 5.73 9.72 8.51
N GLN A 137 5.52 9.38 9.78
CA GLN A 137 4.64 8.28 10.19
C GLN A 137 3.16 8.66 10.03
N PHE A 138 2.80 9.91 10.31
CA PHE A 138 1.42 10.40 10.24
C PHE A 138 0.94 10.64 8.80
N PHE A 139 1.80 11.20 7.95
CA PHE A 139 1.43 11.64 6.61
C PHE A 139 1.23 10.47 5.63
N TYR A 140 0.08 10.46 4.97
CA TYR A 140 -0.20 9.63 3.80
C TYR A 140 -0.96 10.50 2.78
N PRO A 141 -0.64 10.45 1.48
CA PRO A 141 -1.25 11.36 0.50
C PRO A 141 -2.74 11.06 0.32
N LEU A 142 -3.57 12.10 0.33
CA LEU A 142 -5.02 12.00 0.11
C LEU A 142 -5.75 11.04 1.05
N SER A 143 -5.21 10.81 2.26
CA SER A 143 -5.88 10.07 3.34
C SER A 143 -6.64 10.98 4.29
N LEU A 144 -7.49 10.35 5.11
CA LEU A 144 -8.24 11.00 6.17
C LEU A 144 -7.33 11.69 7.21
N THR A 145 -6.11 11.18 7.45
CA THR A 145 -5.15 11.81 8.37
C THR A 145 -4.83 13.25 8.00
N ASN A 146 -4.90 13.65 6.73
CA ASN A 146 -4.60 15.02 6.31
C ASN A 146 -5.68 16.04 6.69
N LEU A 147 -6.82 15.60 7.26
CA LEU A 147 -7.85 16.48 7.81
C LEU A 147 -7.58 16.87 9.27
N PHE A 148 -6.55 16.29 9.88
CA PHE A 148 -6.24 16.47 11.31
C PHE A 148 -4.78 16.90 11.50
N LEU A 149 -4.49 17.50 12.64
CA LEU A 149 -3.12 17.72 13.09
C LEU A 149 -2.54 16.44 13.69
N VAL A 150 -1.21 16.30 13.65
CA VAL A 150 -0.48 15.12 14.16
C VAL A 150 -0.89 14.77 15.60
N ASN A 151 -1.08 15.78 16.45
CA ASN A 151 -1.36 15.61 17.87
C ASN A 151 -2.84 15.33 18.19
N GLU A 152 -3.73 15.43 17.20
CA GLU A 152 -5.18 15.24 17.39
C GLU A 152 -5.62 13.79 17.21
N VAL A 153 -4.79 12.96 16.57
CA VAL A 153 -5.11 11.57 16.26
C VAL A 153 -4.27 10.64 17.14
N PRO A 154 -4.89 9.74 17.92
CA PRO A 154 -4.13 8.78 18.71
C PRO A 154 -3.39 7.80 17.80
N LYS A 155 -2.20 7.35 18.23
CA LYS A 155 -1.29 6.52 17.40
C LYS A 155 -1.95 5.27 16.80
N TRP A 156 -2.82 4.60 17.54
CA TRP A 156 -3.54 3.40 17.09
C TRP A 156 -4.55 3.69 15.95
N LEU A 157 -4.99 4.94 15.80
CA LEU A 157 -5.95 5.37 14.79
C LEU A 157 -5.28 5.92 13.52
N ILE A 158 -3.98 6.20 13.56
CA ILE A 158 -3.21 6.69 12.40
C ILE A 158 -3.34 5.70 11.23
N TYR A 159 -3.04 4.42 11.44
CA TYR A 159 -3.10 3.41 10.37
C TYR A 159 -4.52 3.24 9.75
N PRO A 160 -5.59 3.13 10.54
CA PRO A 160 -6.96 3.17 10.03
C PRO A 160 -7.25 4.41 9.17
N PHE A 161 -6.88 5.60 9.65
CA PHE A 161 -7.13 6.84 8.92
C PHE A 161 -6.30 6.94 7.64
N GLN A 162 -5.09 6.40 7.61
CA GLN A 162 -4.27 6.32 6.39
C GLN A 162 -4.87 5.34 5.37
N THR A 163 -5.45 4.24 5.83
CA THR A 163 -6.09 3.24 4.97
C THR A 163 -7.31 3.82 4.26
N ILE A 164 -8.01 4.76 4.89
CA ILE A 164 -9.07 5.54 4.25
C ILE A 164 -8.43 6.65 3.41
N ASN A 165 -8.17 6.35 2.14
CA ASN A 165 -7.58 7.31 1.19
C ASN A 165 -8.15 7.15 -0.23
N LEU A 166 -7.92 8.16 -1.07
CA LEU A 166 -8.46 8.17 -2.44
C LEU A 166 -7.88 7.06 -3.33
N PHE A 167 -6.63 6.64 -3.10
CA PHE A 167 -6.00 5.57 -3.89
C PHE A 167 -6.62 4.20 -3.58
N GLU A 168 -6.95 3.94 -2.33
CA GLU A 168 -7.66 2.74 -1.86
C GLU A 168 -9.07 2.68 -2.47
N ILE A 169 -9.82 3.77 -2.40
CA ILE A 169 -11.14 3.86 -3.04
C ILE A 169 -11.00 3.62 -4.55
N SER A 170 -10.04 4.30 -5.21
CA SER A 170 -9.78 4.13 -6.64
C SER A 170 -9.44 2.68 -7.01
N TYR A 171 -8.69 1.98 -6.16
CA TYR A 171 -8.39 0.56 -6.31
C TYR A 171 -9.67 -0.29 -6.35
N TRP A 172 -10.64 -0.02 -5.47
CA TRP A 172 -11.93 -0.73 -5.45
C TRP A 172 -12.70 -0.51 -6.75
N PHE A 173 -12.74 0.72 -7.25
CA PHE A 173 -13.37 1.07 -8.53
C PHE A 173 -12.69 0.35 -9.71
N ILE A 174 -11.36 0.32 -9.75
CA ILE A 174 -10.61 -0.34 -10.83
C ILE A 174 -10.88 -1.84 -10.85
N ILE A 175 -10.82 -2.53 -9.70
CA ILE A 175 -11.12 -3.95 -9.63
C ILE A 175 -12.57 -4.23 -10.05
N ALA A 176 -13.53 -3.47 -9.51
CA ALA A 176 -14.94 -3.62 -9.86
C ALA A 176 -15.18 -3.44 -11.37
N TYR A 177 -14.53 -2.45 -11.98
CA TYR A 177 -14.59 -2.19 -13.42
C TYR A 177 -14.02 -3.36 -14.24
N LEU A 178 -12.86 -3.90 -13.84
CA LEU A 178 -12.24 -5.03 -14.52
C LEU A 178 -13.00 -6.35 -14.30
N LEU A 179 -13.72 -6.48 -13.19
CA LEU A 179 -14.45 -7.69 -12.86
C LEU A 179 -15.82 -7.78 -13.55
N LYS A 180 -16.48 -6.64 -13.80
CA LYS A 180 -17.89 -6.59 -14.27
C LYS A 180 -18.16 -7.43 -15.52
N ASP A 181 -17.25 -7.40 -16.49
CA ASP A 181 -17.38 -8.12 -17.75
C ASP A 181 -17.13 -9.63 -17.58
N ILE A 182 -16.35 -10.01 -16.56
CA ILE A 182 -16.00 -11.39 -16.27
C ILE A 182 -17.16 -12.08 -15.55
N ILE A 183 -17.75 -11.42 -14.56
CA ILE A 183 -18.91 -11.96 -13.82
C ILE A 183 -20.24 -11.70 -14.54
N LYS A 184 -20.22 -10.94 -15.65
CA LYS A 184 -21.40 -10.55 -16.45
C LYS A 184 -22.48 -9.88 -15.61
N LYS A 185 -22.06 -8.94 -14.74
CA LYS A 185 -22.95 -8.14 -13.88
C LYS A 185 -22.70 -6.65 -14.13
N PRO A 186 -23.68 -5.78 -13.85
CA PRO A 186 -23.47 -4.35 -13.94
C PRO A 186 -22.38 -3.89 -12.95
N PHE A 187 -21.72 -2.78 -13.26
CA PHE A 187 -20.61 -2.23 -12.46
C PHE A 187 -20.92 -2.17 -10.97
N TRP A 188 -22.09 -1.64 -10.59
CA TRP A 188 -22.47 -1.51 -9.18
C TRP A 188 -22.59 -2.85 -8.45
N LYS A 189 -23.05 -3.91 -9.13
CA LYS A 189 -23.06 -5.26 -8.55
C LYS A 189 -21.66 -5.83 -8.39
N SER A 190 -20.74 -5.50 -9.30
CA SER A 190 -19.31 -5.82 -9.11
C SER A 190 -18.69 -5.03 -7.98
N PHE A 191 -19.06 -3.76 -7.81
CA PHE A 191 -18.57 -2.91 -6.73
C PHE A 191 -19.07 -3.38 -5.36
N GLU A 192 -20.37 -3.71 -5.23
CA GLU A 192 -20.93 -4.37 -4.04
C GLU A 192 -20.16 -5.66 -3.70
N PHE A 193 -19.83 -6.47 -4.72
CA PHE A 193 -19.00 -7.65 -4.54
C PHE A 193 -17.61 -7.31 -3.98
N ILE A 194 -16.92 -6.30 -4.52
CA ILE A 194 -15.60 -5.87 -4.00
C ILE A 194 -15.70 -5.37 -2.56
N LEU A 195 -16.71 -4.59 -2.22
CA LEU A 195 -16.97 -4.12 -0.86
C LEU A 195 -17.16 -5.30 0.11
N SER A 196 -18.02 -6.24 -0.25
CA SER A 196 -18.37 -7.40 0.59
C SER A 196 -17.25 -8.44 0.73
N THR A 197 -16.19 -8.36 -0.10
CA THR A 197 -15.10 -9.33 -0.12
C THR A 197 -13.78 -8.68 0.28
N TYR A 198 -13.17 -7.93 -0.62
CA TYR A 198 -11.93 -7.20 -0.36
C TYR A 198 -12.11 -6.16 0.74
N GLY A 199 -13.22 -5.40 0.73
CA GLY A 199 -13.49 -4.41 1.79
C GLY A 199 -13.58 -5.05 3.18
N VAL A 200 -14.26 -6.18 3.31
CA VAL A 200 -14.31 -6.97 4.56
C VAL A 200 -12.93 -7.52 4.92
N GLY A 201 -12.17 -8.05 3.95
CA GLY A 201 -10.80 -8.50 4.18
C GLY A 201 -9.87 -7.39 4.67
N LEU A 202 -9.98 -6.19 4.08
CA LEU A 202 -9.24 -5.01 4.51
C LEU A 202 -9.65 -4.57 5.91
N PHE A 203 -10.94 -4.61 6.24
CA PHE A 203 -11.42 -4.30 7.58
C PHE A 203 -10.82 -5.24 8.63
N ILE A 204 -10.82 -6.56 8.38
CA ILE A 204 -10.20 -7.55 9.27
C ILE A 204 -8.70 -7.26 9.44
N TRP A 205 -8.01 -6.93 8.34
CA TRP A 205 -6.60 -6.55 8.38
C TRP A 205 -6.35 -5.30 9.24
N VAL A 206 -7.17 -4.25 9.07
CA VAL A 206 -7.07 -3.02 9.87
C VAL A 206 -7.28 -3.31 11.35
N VAL A 207 -8.30 -4.09 11.72
CA VAL A 207 -8.56 -4.49 13.12
C VAL A 207 -7.37 -5.26 13.69
N CYS A 208 -6.78 -6.17 12.92
CA CYS A 208 -5.58 -6.91 13.32
C CYS A 208 -4.40 -5.96 13.59
N VAL A 209 -4.16 -4.98 12.71
CA VAL A 209 -3.08 -3.99 12.90
C VAL A 209 -3.35 -3.12 14.13
N ILE A 210 -4.58 -2.66 14.36
CA ILE A 210 -4.94 -1.91 15.57
C ILE A 210 -4.62 -2.74 16.82
N PHE A 211 -5.04 -4.02 16.84
CA PHE A 211 -4.77 -4.92 17.96
C PHE A 211 -3.27 -5.06 18.24
N LEU A 212 -2.47 -5.26 17.19
CA LEU A 212 -1.00 -5.34 17.33
C LEU A 212 -0.41 -4.04 17.86
N ILE A 213 -0.84 -2.89 17.35
CA ILE A 213 -0.36 -1.59 17.83
C ILE A 213 -0.69 -1.44 19.32
N LEU A 214 -1.93 -1.69 19.74
CA LEU A 214 -2.33 -1.55 21.15
C LEU A 214 -1.63 -2.55 22.08
N THR A 215 -1.23 -3.71 21.57
CA THR A 215 -0.57 -4.75 22.37
C THR A 215 0.94 -4.49 22.55
N PHE A 216 1.58 -3.88 21.56
CA PHE A 216 3.04 -3.68 21.52
C PHE A 216 3.50 -2.21 21.63
N SER A 217 2.56 -1.25 21.75
CA SER A 217 2.86 0.15 22.06
C SER A 217 3.07 0.38 23.55
#